data_AF-A0A3A9B1I3-F1
#
_entry.id   AF-A0A3A9B1I3-F1
#
_cell.length_a   1.000
_cell.length_b   1.000
_cell.length_c   1.000
_cell.angle_alpha   90.00
_cell.angle_beta   90.00
_cell.angle_gamma   90.00
#
_symmetry.space_group_name_H-M   'P 1'
#
loop_
_entity.id
_entity.type
_entity.pdbx_description
1 polymer ?
#
loop_
_entity_poly.entity_id
_entity_poly.type
_entity_poly.pdbx_seq_one_letter_code
_entity_poly.pdbx_strand_id
1 'polypeptide(L)'
;MITIETAKSIVDKLIPNGFHITSIKEGNLYWYFGVKSDDGLPLPGISPIVIDKKTGNSTGIPSAPYYVRNEDPLPIELDYENAITIM
;
A
#
# COMPACT_ATOMS: atom_id res chain seq x y z
N MET A 1 2.12 -10.15 -15.03
CA MET A 1 1.51 -9.33 -13.97
C MET A 1 0.88 -10.29 -12.97
N ILE A 2 1.16 -10.12 -11.68
CA ILE A 2 0.61 -10.97 -10.63
C ILE A 2 -0.85 -10.62 -10.35
N THR A 3 -1.62 -11.60 -9.89
CA THR A 3 -3.03 -11.40 -9.57
C THR A 3 -3.19 -10.75 -8.20
N ILE A 4 -4.38 -10.19 -7.94
CA ILE A 4 -4.74 -9.67 -6.62
C ILE A 4 -4.66 -10.76 -5.52
N GLU A 5 -4.94 -12.03 -5.85
CA GLU A 5 -4.84 -13.14 -4.91
C GLU A 5 -3.39 -13.45 -4.54
N THR A 6 -2.48 -13.42 -5.53
CA THR A 6 -1.04 -13.53 -5.26
C THR A 6 -0.55 -12.36 -4.41
N ALA A 7 -0.97 -11.13 -4.73
CA ALA A 7 -0.61 -9.95 -3.96
C ALA A 7 -1.12 -10.01 -2.52
N LYS A 8 -2.38 -10.43 -2.31
CA LYS A 8 -2.95 -10.69 -0.97
C LYS A 8 -2.11 -11.71 -0.20
N SER A 9 -1.78 -12.84 -0.80
CA SER A 9 -0.97 -13.88 -0.15
C SER A 9 0.43 -13.40 0.24
N ILE A 10 1.02 -12.49 -0.53
CA ILE A 10 2.29 -11.84 -0.19
C ILE A 10 2.10 -10.94 1.04
N VAL A 11 1.06 -10.10 1.04
CA VAL A 11 0.77 -9.18 2.15
C VAL A 11 0.44 -9.92 3.44
N ASP A 12 -0.36 -10.98 3.38
CA ASP A 12 -0.71 -11.80 4.55
C ASP A 12 0.53 -12.42 5.23
N LYS A 13 1.62 -12.64 4.47
CA LYS A 13 2.91 -13.12 5.02
C LYS A 13 3.78 -11.99 5.58
N LEU A 14 3.54 -10.75 5.18
CA LEU A 14 4.30 -9.57 5.60
C LEU A 14 3.71 -8.90 6.85
N ILE A 15 2.40 -9.01 7.05
CA ILE A 15 1.73 -8.38 8.19
C ILE A 15 2.01 -9.14 9.50
N PRO A 16 2.29 -8.44 10.60
CA PRO A 16 2.42 -9.08 11.91
C PRO A 16 1.10 -9.69 12.38
N ASN A 17 1.18 -10.66 13.30
CA ASN A 17 -0.01 -11.19 13.97
C ASN A 17 -0.84 -10.08 14.62
N GLY A 18 -2.17 -10.15 14.48
CA GLY A 18 -3.10 -9.13 14.99
C GLY A 18 -3.31 -7.95 14.05
N PHE A 19 -2.72 -7.98 12.85
CA PHE A 19 -3.02 -7.06 11.75
C PHE A 19 -3.75 -7.79 10.62
N HIS A 20 -4.62 -7.06 9.92
CA HIS A 20 -5.38 -7.59 8.80
C HIS A 20 -5.53 -6.54 7.69
N ILE A 21 -5.69 -7.02 6.47
CA ILE A 21 -5.98 -6.18 5.30
C ILE A 21 -7.40 -5.62 5.45
N THR A 22 -7.52 -4.29 5.45
CA THR A 22 -8.81 -3.58 5.60
C THR A 22 -9.29 -2.95 4.29
N SER A 23 -8.38 -2.69 3.36
CA SER A 23 -8.71 -2.13 2.05
C SER A 23 -7.68 -2.52 1.03
N ILE A 24 -8.11 -2.59 -0.23
CA ILE A 24 -7.26 -2.87 -1.37
C ILE A 24 -7.62 -1.85 -2.45
N LYS A 25 -6.61 -1.15 -2.96
CA LYS A 25 -6.74 -0.21 -4.07
C LYS A 25 -5.86 -0.64 -5.21
N GLU A 26 -6.41 -0.56 -6.41
CA GLU A 26 -5.71 -0.86 -7.64
C GLU A 26 -5.12 0.42 -8.21
N GLY A 27 -3.79 0.54 -8.19
CA GLY A 27 -3.07 1.54 -8.96
C GLY A 27 -2.77 1.05 -10.38
N ASN A 28 -2.07 1.86 -11.16
CA ASN A 28 -1.66 1.46 -12.50
C ASN A 28 -0.60 0.33 -12.43
N LEU A 29 0.47 0.57 -11.67
CA LEU A 29 1.60 -0.35 -11.56
C LEU A 29 1.66 -1.11 -10.24
N TYR A 30 0.86 -0.69 -9.26
CA TYR A 30 0.91 -1.23 -7.91
C TYR A 30 -0.46 -1.66 -7.40
N TRP A 31 -0.44 -2.59 -6.46
CA TRP A 31 -1.55 -2.85 -5.55
C TRP A 31 -1.24 -2.20 -4.20
N TYR A 32 -2.21 -1.49 -3.64
CA TYR A 32 -2.08 -0.81 -2.36
C TYR A 32 -2.97 -1.46 -1.32
N PHE A 33 -2.39 -1.87 -0.20
CA PHE A 33 -3.08 -2.58 0.87
C PHE A 33 -3.08 -1.74 2.14
N GLY A 34 -4.27 -1.28 2.53
CA GLY A 34 -4.45 -0.68 3.84
C GLY A 34 -4.49 -1.76 4.91
N VAL A 35 -3.59 -1.69 5.88
CA VAL A 35 -3.48 -2.67 6.96
C VAL A 35 -3.72 -1.98 8.30
N LYS A 36 -4.58 -2.60 9.13
CA LYS A 36 -4.85 -2.14 10.50
C LYS A 36 -4.81 -3.32 11.48
N SER A 37 -4.54 -3.02 12.74
CA SER A 37 -4.68 -3.99 13.82
C SER A 37 -6.15 -4.26 14.13
N ASP A 38 -6.41 -5.30 14.91
CA ASP A 38 -7.76 -5.59 15.44
C ASP A 38 -8.36 -4.42 16.24
N ASP A 39 -7.50 -3.60 16.87
CA ASP A 39 -7.89 -2.36 17.57
C ASP A 39 -8.04 -1.14 16.62
N GLY A 40 -7.90 -1.35 15.31
CA GLY A 40 -8.06 -0.31 14.29
C GLY A 40 -6.85 0.59 14.08
N LEU A 41 -5.69 0.29 14.70
CA LEU A 41 -4.47 1.09 14.54
C LEU A 41 -3.78 0.76 13.21
N PRO A 42 -3.31 1.76 12.44
CA PRO A 42 -2.58 1.50 11.21
C PRO A 42 -1.25 0.80 11.46
N LEU A 43 -0.79 0.00 10.50
CA LEU A 43 0.55 -0.58 10.56
C LEU A 43 1.64 0.53 10.61
N PRO A 44 2.52 0.57 11.63
CA PRO A 44 3.48 1.66 11.79
C PRO A 44 4.49 1.74 10.65
N GLY A 45 4.64 2.92 10.04
CA GLY A 45 5.72 3.24 9.08
C GLY A 45 5.59 2.66 7.67
N ILE A 46 4.65 1.73 7.42
CA ILE A 46 4.57 0.97 6.15
C ILE A 46 3.14 0.85 5.60
N SER A 47 2.18 1.61 6.14
CA SER A 47 0.81 1.62 5.63
C SER A 47 0.60 2.81 4.68
N PRO A 48 0.16 2.58 3.43
CA PRO A 48 -0.24 1.28 2.84
C PRO A 48 0.97 0.41 2.43
N ILE A 49 0.80 -0.92 2.52
CA ILE A 49 1.76 -1.87 1.93
C ILE A 49 1.57 -1.84 0.41
N VAL A 50 2.65 -1.64 -0.34
CA VAL A 50 2.60 -1.54 -1.80
C VAL A 50 3.21 -2.77 -2.44
N ILE A 51 2.51 -3.40 -3.38
CA ILE A 51 2.99 -4.57 -4.12
C ILE A 51 3.10 -4.22 -5.60
N ASP A 52 4.29 -4.40 -6.18
CA ASP A 52 4.53 -4.24 -7.61
C ASP A 52 3.79 -5.32 -8.43
N LYS A 53 2.94 -4.90 -9.36
CA LYS A 53 2.12 -5.78 -10.19
C LYS A 53 2.94 -6.67 -11.12
N LYS A 54 4.16 -6.27 -11.50
CA LYS A 54 5.00 -7.02 -12.43
C LYS A 54 5.84 -8.08 -11.71
N THR A 55 6.41 -7.72 -10.56
CA THR A 55 7.42 -8.51 -9.85
C THR A 55 6.90 -9.20 -8.59
N GLY A 56 5.84 -8.67 -7.97
CA GLY A 56 5.35 -9.11 -6.67
C GLY A 56 6.20 -8.64 -5.50
N ASN A 57 7.20 -7.79 -5.73
CA ASN A 57 8.00 -7.21 -4.66
C ASN A 57 7.17 -6.20 -3.85
N SER A 58 7.35 -6.22 -2.53
CA SER A 58 6.81 -5.17 -1.68
C SER A 58 7.73 -3.95 -1.71
N THR A 59 7.11 -2.77 -1.67
CA THR A 59 7.78 -1.47 -1.51
C THR A 59 6.95 -0.60 -0.56
N GLY A 60 7.51 0.54 -0.16
CA GLY A 60 6.86 1.51 0.70
C GLY A 60 6.60 2.83 -0.02
N ILE A 61 5.61 3.57 0.48
CA ILE A 61 5.44 5.00 0.20
C ILE A 61 6.05 5.75 1.38
N PRO A 62 6.69 6.93 1.17
CA PRO A 62 7.07 7.79 2.28
C PRO A 62 5.91 7.99 3.27
N SER A 63 6.21 7.91 4.56
CA SER A 63 5.20 8.02 5.63
C SER A 63 4.60 9.42 5.76
N ALA A 64 5.36 10.44 5.36
CA ALA A 64 4.88 11.81 5.24
C ALA A 64 4.63 12.13 3.76
N PRO A 65 3.46 12.69 3.40
CA PRO A 65 3.19 13.14 2.05
C PRO A 65 4.24 14.13 1.54
N TYR A 66 4.51 14.12 0.23
CA TYR A 66 5.47 15.04 -0.41
C TYR A 66 5.29 16.52 -0.01
N TYR A 67 4.04 17.00 0.12
CA TYR A 67 3.74 18.38 0.52
C TYR A 67 4.13 18.69 1.98
N VAL A 68 4.17 17.68 2.86
CA VAL A 68 4.67 17.83 4.25
C VAL A 68 6.20 17.84 4.26
N ARG A 69 6.82 17.08 3.35
CA ARG A 69 8.28 17.00 3.21
C ARG A 69 8.89 18.19 2.45
N ASN A 70 8.07 19.04 1.82
CA ASN A 70 8.49 20.10 0.88
C ASN A 70 9.31 19.54 -0.29
N GLU A 71 8.89 18.39 -0.82
CA GLU A 71 9.50 17.73 -1.97
C GLU A 71 8.51 17.62 -3.12
N ASP A 72 9.01 17.35 -4.33
CA ASP A 72 8.17 16.98 -5.46
C ASP A 72 7.53 15.60 -5.24
N PRO A 73 6.30 15.37 -5.75
CA PRO A 73 5.61 14.11 -5.58
C PRO A 73 6.32 12.96 -6.31
N LEU A 74 6.52 11.84 -5.61
CA LEU A 74 7.01 10.63 -6.25
C LEU A 74 5.92 10.02 -7.15
N PRO A 75 6.29 9.37 -8.27
CA PRO A 75 5.31 8.70 -9.14
C PRO A 75 4.39 7.72 -8.41
N ILE A 76 4.89 7.03 -7.38
CA ILE A 76 4.13 6.08 -6.57
C ILE A 76 3.14 6.76 -5.61
N GLU A 77 3.44 7.98 -5.15
CA GLU A 77 2.53 8.80 -4.34
C GLU A 77 1.36 9.26 -5.22
N LEU A 78 1.63 9.73 -6.45
CA LEU A 78 0.58 10.13 -7.39
C LEU A 78 -0.28 8.94 -7.85
N ASP A 79 0.31 7.78 -8.12
CA ASP A 79 -0.44 6.57 -8.47
C ASP A 79 -1.36 6.14 -7.32
N TYR A 80 -0.89 6.27 -6.08
CA TYR A 80 -1.72 6.00 -4.90
C TYR A 80 -2.85 7.01 -4.73
N GLU A 81 -2.56 8.31 -4.85
CA GLU A 81 -3.57 9.38 -4.80
C GLU A 81 -4.67 9.15 -5.84
N ASN A 82 -4.30 8.85 -7.08
CA ASN A 82 -5.26 8.51 -8.12
C ASN A 82 -6.08 7.25 -7.77
N ALA A 83 -5.44 6.23 -7.20
CA ALA A 83 -6.12 4.99 -6.79
C ALA A 83 -7.12 5.18 -5.64
N ILE A 84 -6.93 6.18 -4.76
CA ILE A 84 -7.86 6.50 -3.68
C ILE A 84 -8.95 7.50 -4.07
N THR A 85 -8.68 8.40 -5.03
CA THR A 85 -9.60 9.46 -5.46
C THR A 85 -10.70 8.98 -6.41
N ILE A 86 -10.54 7.84 -7.08
CA ILE A 86 -11.62 7.23 -7.87
C ILE A 86 -12.68 6.66 -6.91
N MET A 87 -13.66 7.50 -6.58
CA MET A 87 -14.96 7.18 -6.00
C MET A 87 -16.05 7.76 -6.89
#